data_AF-A0AAV4A694-F1
#
_entry.id   AF-A0AAV4A694-F1
#
_cell.length_a   1.000
_cell.length_b   1.000
_cell.length_c   1.000
_cell.angle_alpha   90.00
_cell.angle_beta   90.00
_cell.angle_gamma   90.00
#
_symmetry.space_group_name_H-M   'P 1'
#
loop_
_entity.id
_entity.type
_entity.pdbx_description
1 polymer ?
#
loop_
_entity_poly.entity_id
_entity_poly.type
_entity_poly.pdbx_seq_one_letter_code
_entity_poly.pdbx_strand_id
1 'polypeptide(L)'
;MVVKTEGKGKRDTIIDEIRNKEDSIRVQKAAQQPQQGQWTNWDTAVQRSLTWNDIWHMAPLRISFLIRSICDLLLSNANMVRWGKKDDPTYPPCQGRQTTEHVLSSCKVALSEGRYTWRHNRVLQELASVISTA
;
A
#
# COMPACT_ATOMS: atom_id res chain seq x y z
N MET A 1 25.74 -42.02 -11.41
CA MET A 1 24.73 -41.09 -10.86
C MET A 1 25.36 -39.70 -10.86
N VAL A 2 25.01 -38.85 -11.83
CA VAL A 2 25.66 -37.53 -11.98
C VAL A 2 25.06 -36.55 -10.99
N VAL A 3 25.96 -35.86 -10.28
CA VAL A 3 25.75 -34.75 -9.37
C VAL A 3 24.92 -33.64 -10.04
N LYS A 4 23.59 -33.77 -9.99
CA LYS A 4 22.65 -32.76 -10.52
C LYS A 4 22.32 -31.67 -9.48
N THR A 5 22.70 -31.89 -8.23
CA THR A 5 22.33 -31.06 -7.06
C THR A 5 23.24 -29.85 -6.88
N GLU A 6 24.57 -29.97 -7.05
CA GLU A 6 25.51 -28.83 -6.89
C GLU A 6 25.33 -27.75 -7.95
N GLY A 7 25.11 -28.13 -9.21
CA GLY A 7 24.92 -27.19 -10.32
C GLY A 7 23.59 -26.44 -10.27
N LYS A 8 22.60 -26.97 -9.54
CA LYS A 8 21.33 -26.28 -9.29
C LYS A 8 21.51 -25.23 -8.19
N GLY A 9 22.13 -25.61 -7.07
CA GLY A 9 22.43 -24.68 -5.97
C GLY A 9 23.26 -23.48 -6.42
N LYS A 10 24.33 -23.70 -7.20
CA LYS A 10 25.15 -22.59 -7.75
C LYS A 10 24.36 -21.64 -8.65
N ARG A 11 23.45 -22.18 -9.48
CA ARG A 11 22.59 -21.34 -10.33
C ARG A 11 21.59 -20.54 -9.51
N ASP A 12 20.93 -21.17 -8.54
CA ASP A 12 19.95 -20.52 -7.68
C ASP A 12 20.60 -19.36 -6.91
N THR A 13 21.81 -19.56 -6.36
CA THR A 13 22.58 -18.49 -5.70
C THR A 13 22.90 -17.32 -6.62
N ILE A 14 23.34 -17.58 -7.86
CA ILE A 14 23.62 -16.51 -8.84
C ILE A 14 22.34 -15.76 -9.19
N ILE A 15 21.22 -16.47 -9.37
CA ILE A 15 19.92 -15.85 -9.68
C ILE A 15 19.47 -14.95 -8.54
N ASP A 16 19.60 -15.41 -7.29
CA ASP A 16 19.21 -14.63 -6.12
C ASP A 16 20.11 -13.40 -5.93
N GLU A 17 21.41 -13.51 -6.20
CA GLU A 17 22.32 -12.36 -6.20
C GLU A 17 21.93 -11.31 -7.25
N ILE A 18 21.62 -11.75 -8.48
CA ILE A 18 21.15 -10.86 -9.55
C ILE A 18 19.82 -10.21 -9.14
N ARG A 19 18.87 -10.98 -8.59
CA ARG A 19 17.59 -10.44 -8.11
C ARG A 19 17.78 -9.37 -7.05
N ASN A 20 18.62 -9.62 -6.06
CA ASN A 20 18.91 -8.67 -4.98
C ASN A 20 19.54 -7.38 -5.52
N LYS A 21 20.46 -7.50 -6.49
CA LYS A 21 21.06 -6.34 -7.15
C LYS A 21 20.03 -5.51 -7.92
N GLU A 22 19.18 -6.17 -8.70
CA GLU A 22 18.11 -5.51 -9.46
C GLU A 22 17.05 -4.88 -8.54
N ASP A 23 16.66 -5.56 -7.46
CA ASP A 23 15.73 -5.03 -6.47
C ASP A 23 16.30 -3.81 -5.76
N SER A 24 17.60 -3.82 -5.43
CA SER A 24 18.28 -2.66 -4.86
C SER A 24 18.21 -1.44 -5.80
N ILE A 25 18.42 -1.65 -7.12
CA ILE A 25 18.30 -0.58 -8.12
C ILE A 25 16.86 -0.05 -8.19
N ARG A 26 15.86 -0.94 -8.16
CA ARG A 26 14.44 -0.55 -8.18
C ARG A 26 14.08 0.27 -6.94
N VAL A 27 14.52 -0.16 -5.76
CA VAL A 27 14.27 0.55 -4.50
C VAL A 27 14.98 1.91 -4.50
N GLN A 28 16.23 1.99 -4.94
CA GLN A 28 16.95 3.27 -5.07
C GLN A 28 16.22 4.24 -6.00
N LYS A 29 15.72 3.75 -7.13
CA LYS A 29 14.93 4.57 -8.05
C LYS A 29 13.60 5.00 -7.42
N ALA A 30 12.91 4.10 -6.72
CA ALA A 30 11.66 4.41 -6.05
C ALA A 30 11.86 5.48 -4.97
N ALA A 31 12.91 5.40 -4.16
CA ALA A 31 13.23 6.41 -3.14
C ALA A 31 13.46 7.82 -3.72
N GLN A 32 13.86 7.93 -4.99
CA GLN A 32 14.00 9.21 -5.69
C GLN A 32 12.67 9.76 -6.23
N GLN A 33 11.58 8.98 -6.16
CA GLN A 33 10.25 9.38 -6.62
C GLN A 33 9.41 9.85 -5.43
N PRO A 34 9.26 11.17 -5.23
CA PRO A 34 8.61 11.71 -4.02
C PRO A 34 7.14 11.36 -3.91
N GLN A 35 6.48 10.85 -4.95
CA GLN A 35 5.07 10.43 -4.89
C GLN A 35 4.92 8.92 -5.03
N GLN A 36 5.35 8.36 -6.17
CA GLN A 36 5.24 6.93 -6.46
C GLN A 36 6.11 6.08 -5.53
N GLY A 37 7.15 6.66 -4.94
CA GLY A 37 8.01 6.04 -3.96
C GLY A 37 7.60 6.24 -2.51
N GLN A 38 6.45 6.85 -2.21
CA GLN A 38 6.04 7.10 -0.81
C GLN A 38 6.03 5.83 0.06
N TRP A 39 5.74 4.67 -0.56
CA TRP A 39 5.79 3.37 0.10
C TRP A 39 7.18 2.97 0.63
N THR A 40 8.26 3.60 0.18
CA THR A 40 9.61 3.34 0.72
C THR A 40 9.77 3.83 2.16
N ASN A 41 8.87 4.69 2.64
CA ASN A 41 8.91 5.26 4.00
C ASN A 41 7.90 4.58 4.95
N TRP A 42 7.25 3.50 4.51
CA TRP A 42 6.17 2.85 5.25
C TRP A 42 6.68 1.71 6.15
N ASP A 43 7.65 2.00 7.01
CA ASP A 43 8.31 0.99 7.87
C ASP A 43 7.33 0.31 8.85
N THR A 44 6.21 0.97 9.16
CA THR A 44 5.18 0.49 10.08
C THR A 44 4.01 -0.21 9.37
N ALA A 45 3.96 -0.20 8.04
CA ALA A 45 2.87 -0.81 7.29
C ALA A 45 3.04 -2.33 7.18
N VAL A 46 1.94 -3.06 7.34
CA VAL A 46 1.93 -4.50 7.13
C VAL A 46 2.14 -4.80 5.65
N GLN A 47 3.18 -5.58 5.34
CA GLN A 47 3.43 -6.02 3.97
C GLN A 47 2.28 -6.89 3.47
N ARG A 48 1.78 -6.56 2.27
CA ARG A 48 0.79 -7.34 1.55
C ARG A 48 1.39 -7.81 0.23
N SER A 49 1.61 -9.12 0.10
CA SER A 49 1.92 -9.72 -1.18
C SER A 49 0.64 -9.91 -2.00
N LEU A 50 0.71 -9.61 -3.30
CA LEU A 50 -0.33 -9.93 -4.26
C LEU A 50 0.27 -10.88 -5.29
N THR A 51 -0.29 -12.07 -5.41
CA THR A 51 0.09 -12.99 -6.47
C THR A 51 -0.55 -12.57 -7.79
N TRP A 52 0.01 -13.01 -8.92
CA TRP A 52 -0.64 -12.83 -10.22
C TRP A 52 -2.05 -13.40 -10.25
N ASN A 53 -2.28 -14.52 -9.55
CA ASN A 53 -3.59 -15.13 -9.44
C ASN A 53 -4.58 -14.22 -8.70
N ASP A 54 -4.14 -13.56 -7.61
CA ASP A 54 -4.98 -12.60 -6.88
C ASP A 54 -5.38 -11.43 -7.77
N ILE A 55 -4.42 -10.90 -8.54
CA ILE A 55 -4.64 -9.77 -9.46
C ILE A 55 -5.65 -10.16 -10.54
N TRP A 56 -5.51 -11.35 -11.14
CA TRP A 56 -6.41 -11.82 -12.19
C TRP A 56 -7.86 -11.96 -11.77
N HIS A 57 -8.11 -12.38 -10.52
CA HIS A 57 -9.45 -12.56 -9.98
C HIS A 57 -9.99 -11.32 -9.26
N MET A 58 -9.22 -10.22 -9.23
CA MET A 58 -9.61 -9.01 -8.53
C MET A 58 -10.39 -8.07 -9.44
N ALA A 59 -11.46 -7.47 -8.90
CA ALA A 59 -12.19 -6.43 -9.60
C ALA A 59 -11.25 -5.26 -10.01
N PRO A 60 -11.33 -4.74 -11.26
CA PRO A 60 -10.40 -3.72 -11.75
C PRO A 60 -10.30 -2.47 -10.88
N LEU A 61 -11.43 -2.02 -10.32
CA LEU A 61 -11.47 -0.86 -9.43
C LEU A 61 -10.72 -1.09 -8.12
N ARG A 62 -10.71 -2.33 -7.62
CA ARG A 62 -9.97 -2.70 -6.41
C ARG A 62 -8.47 -2.70 -6.66
N ILE A 63 -8.02 -3.19 -7.81
CA ILE A 63 -6.60 -3.13 -8.22
C ILE A 63 -6.16 -1.66 -8.34
N SER A 64 -6.96 -0.84 -9.04
CA SER A 64 -6.71 0.59 -9.21
C SER A 64 -6.59 1.32 -7.86
N PHE A 65 -7.50 1.03 -6.93
CA PHE A 65 -7.45 1.58 -5.57
C PHE A 65 -6.17 1.17 -4.83
N LEU A 66 -5.80 -0.11 -4.86
CA LEU A 66 -4.60 -0.60 -4.16
C LEU A 66 -3.33 0.09 -4.68
N ILE A 67 -3.12 0.12 -6.00
CA ILE A 67 -1.95 0.77 -6.60
C ILE A 67 -1.92 2.26 -6.23
N ARG A 68 -3.06 2.95 -6.34
CA ARG A 68 -3.14 4.38 -5.99
C ARG A 68 -2.94 4.64 -4.50
N SER A 69 -3.33 3.72 -3.63
CA SER A 69 -3.09 3.86 -2.18
C SER A 69 -1.59 3.86 -1.88
N ILE A 70 -0.83 2.93 -2.47
CA ILE A 70 0.61 2.75 -2.27
C ILE A 70 1.41 3.93 -2.84
N CYS A 71 1.00 4.46 -3.99
CA CYS A 71 1.65 5.59 -4.63
C CYS A 71 1.16 6.97 -4.14
N ASP A 72 0.37 7.02 -3.07
CA ASP A 72 -0.29 8.23 -2.55
C ASP A 72 -1.01 9.03 -3.67
N LEU A 73 -1.78 8.37 -4.53
CA LEU A 73 -2.54 8.98 -5.63
C LEU A 73 -4.06 9.03 -5.37
N LEU A 74 -4.48 8.78 -4.13
CA LEU A 74 -5.88 8.89 -3.74
C LEU A 74 -6.30 10.37 -3.57
N LEU A 75 -7.60 10.62 -3.56
CA LEU A 75 -8.23 11.95 -3.44
C LEU A 75 -8.09 12.55 -2.03
N SER A 76 -6.87 12.70 -1.54
CA SER A 76 -6.55 13.43 -0.31
C SER A 76 -6.51 14.95 -0.57
N ASN A 77 -6.78 15.81 0.42
CA ASN A 77 -6.64 17.26 0.19
C ASN A 77 -5.21 17.64 -0.22
N ALA A 78 -4.19 16.96 0.30
CA ALA A 78 -2.81 17.17 -0.14
C ALA A 78 -2.62 16.93 -1.66
N ASN A 79 -3.25 15.89 -2.21
CA ASN A 79 -3.21 15.61 -3.63
C ASN A 79 -4.08 16.57 -4.45
N MET A 80 -5.24 16.96 -3.94
CA MET A 80 -6.09 17.94 -4.62
C MET A 80 -5.40 19.30 -4.76
N VAL A 81 -4.64 19.73 -3.76
CA VAL A 81 -3.81 20.94 -3.88
C VAL A 81 -2.73 20.76 -4.93
N ARG A 82 -2.03 19.61 -4.91
CA ARG A 82 -1.02 19.30 -5.91
C ARG A 82 -1.57 19.29 -7.34
N TRP A 83 -2.82 18.89 -7.53
CA TRP A 83 -3.49 18.87 -8.83
C TRP A 83 -4.16 20.21 -9.20
N GLY A 84 -3.98 21.26 -8.39
CA GLY A 84 -4.61 22.57 -8.61
C GLY A 84 -6.13 22.53 -8.53
N LYS A 85 -6.70 21.61 -7.73
CA LYS A 85 -8.15 21.45 -7.51
C LYS A 85 -8.62 22.04 -6.18
N LYS A 86 -7.70 22.35 -5.28
CA LYS A 86 -7.95 23.04 -4.00
C LYS A 86 -6.77 23.94 -3.68
N ASP A 87 -6.99 24.90 -2.79
CA ASP A 87 -5.94 25.81 -2.32
C ASP A 87 -5.29 25.33 -1.01
N ASP A 88 -6.05 24.61 -0.17
CA ASP A 88 -5.62 24.21 1.18
C ASP A 88 -5.63 22.68 1.37
N PRO A 89 -4.51 22.07 1.81
CA PRO A 89 -4.43 20.64 2.05
C PRO A 89 -4.96 20.22 3.44
N THR A 90 -5.48 21.16 4.23
CA THR A 90 -5.86 20.94 5.64
C THR A 90 -7.10 20.05 5.79
N TYR A 91 -7.09 19.19 6.81
CA TYR A 91 -8.25 18.41 7.23
C TYR A 91 -9.03 19.19 8.30
N PRO A 92 -10.26 19.69 8.03
CA PRO A 92 -10.96 20.59 8.94
C PRO A 92 -11.12 20.08 10.38
N PRO A 93 -11.39 18.78 10.63
CA PRO A 93 -11.55 18.28 12.00
C PRO A 93 -10.28 18.33 12.86
N CYS A 94 -9.09 18.15 12.27
CA CYS A 94 -7.84 18.11 13.05
C CYS A 94 -6.85 19.22 12.70
N GLN A 95 -7.17 20.06 11.72
CA GLN A 95 -6.34 21.14 11.18
C GLN A 95 -4.94 20.69 10.72
N GLY A 96 -4.75 19.40 10.47
CA GLY A 96 -3.50 18.83 9.98
C GLY A 96 -3.52 18.66 8.46
N ARG A 97 -2.34 18.51 7.84
CA ARG A 97 -2.23 18.20 6.41
C ARG A 97 -2.88 16.84 6.11
N GLN A 98 -3.89 16.82 5.25
CA GLN A 98 -4.63 15.61 4.90
C GLN A 98 -3.91 14.83 3.79
N THR A 99 -2.99 13.94 4.17
CA THR A 99 -2.41 12.93 3.27
C THR A 99 -3.28 11.66 3.22
N THR A 100 -2.97 10.73 2.31
CA THR A 100 -3.65 9.42 2.31
C THR A 100 -3.43 8.67 3.63
N GLU A 101 -2.19 8.65 4.13
CA GLU A 101 -1.83 8.05 5.42
C GLU A 101 -2.60 8.68 6.59
N HIS A 102 -2.72 10.01 6.60
CA HIS A 102 -3.51 10.73 7.59
C HIS A 102 -4.98 10.24 7.64
N VAL A 103 -5.63 10.10 6.49
CA VAL A 103 -7.04 9.68 6.40
C VAL A 103 -7.22 8.23 6.84
N LEU A 104 -6.25 7.37 6.53
CA LEU A 104 -6.34 5.93 6.75
C LEU A 104 -5.95 5.52 8.18
N SER A 105 -4.94 6.15 8.79
CA SER A 105 -4.38 5.66 10.07
C SER A 105 -3.82 6.72 11.02
N SER A 106 -3.44 7.90 10.54
CA SER A 106 -2.57 8.81 11.31
C SER A 106 -3.28 10.08 11.84
N CYS A 107 -4.62 10.18 11.73
CA CYS A 107 -5.38 11.31 12.24
C CYS A 107 -5.71 11.16 13.74
N LYS A 108 -5.13 12.02 14.59
CA LYS A 108 -5.34 12.02 16.05
C LYS A 108 -6.82 12.20 16.43
N VAL A 109 -7.52 13.12 15.76
CA VAL A 109 -8.95 13.38 16.04
C VAL A 109 -9.81 12.19 15.62
N ALA A 110 -9.53 11.59 14.45
CA ALA A 110 -10.25 10.40 14.02
C ALA A 110 -10.02 9.21 14.96
N LEU A 111 -8.82 9.11 15.55
CA LEU A 111 -8.49 8.11 16.56
C LEU A 111 -9.25 8.37 17.87
N SER A 112 -9.18 9.58 18.43
CA SER A 112 -9.81 9.92 19.71
C SER A 112 -11.34 9.83 19.66
N GLU A 113 -11.94 10.14 18.52
CA GLU A 113 -13.39 10.05 18.31
C GLU A 113 -13.86 8.64 17.91
N GLY A 114 -12.96 7.64 17.87
CA GLY A 114 -13.33 6.26 17.56
C GLY A 114 -13.75 6.00 16.11
N ARG A 115 -13.46 6.92 15.17
CA ARG A 115 -13.86 6.79 13.76
C ARG A 115 -13.20 5.58 13.08
N TYR A 116 -11.95 5.27 13.45
CA TYR A 116 -11.27 4.06 12.95
C TYR A 116 -11.98 2.79 13.43
N THR A 117 -12.32 2.73 14.72
CA THR A 117 -13.11 1.63 15.30
C THR A 117 -14.44 1.46 14.56
N TRP A 118 -15.16 2.55 14.32
CA TRP A 118 -16.42 2.50 13.57
C TRP A 118 -16.23 1.95 12.15
N ARG A 119 -15.23 2.44 11.39
CA ARG A 119 -14.94 1.94 10.03
C ARG A 119 -14.59 0.46 10.03
N HIS A 120 -13.71 0.03 10.95
CA HIS A 120 -13.32 -1.37 11.06
C HIS A 120 -14.51 -2.25 11.44
N ASN A 121 -15.29 -1.85 12.44
CA ASN A 121 -16.49 -2.58 12.85
C ASN A 121 -17.51 -2.69 11.72
N ARG A 122 -17.66 -1.64 10.89
CA ARG A 122 -18.55 -1.71 9.73
C ARG A 122 -18.10 -2.79 8.74
N VAL A 123 -16.81 -2.85 8.41
CA VAL A 123 -16.28 -3.91 7.53
C VAL A 123 -16.48 -5.30 8.16
N LEU A 124 -16.21 -5.44 9.46
CA LEU A 124 -16.42 -6.70 10.18
C LEU A 124 -17.89 -7.13 10.18
N GLN A 125 -18.84 -6.20 10.30
CA GLN A 125 -20.27 -6.48 10.21
C GLN A 125 -20.67 -7.01 8.84
N GLU A 126 -20.18 -6.41 7.75
CA GLU A 126 -20.47 -6.91 6.39
C GLU A 126 -19.89 -8.31 6.18
N LEU A 127 -18.66 -8.57 6.68
CA LEU A 127 -18.05 -9.90 6.61
C LEU A 127 -18.83 -10.93 7.44
N ALA A 128 -19.25 -10.57 8.65
CA ALA A 128 -20.04 -11.43 9.52
C ALA A 128 -21.40 -11.77 8.88
N SER A 129 -22.04 -10.81 8.23
CA SER A 129 -23.28 -11.01 7.47
C SER A 129 -23.11 -12.09 6.40
N VAL A 130 -22.10 -11.94 5.53
CA VAL A 130 -21.82 -12.90 4.46
C VAL A 130 -21.54 -14.31 5.00
N ILE A 131 -20.71 -14.41 6.05
CA ILE A 131 -20.35 -15.69 6.67
C ILE A 131 -21.56 -16.35 7.34
N SER A 132 -22.44 -15.57 7.96
CA SER A 132 -23.63 -16.12 8.64
C SER A 132 -24.72 -16.55 7.66
N THR A 133 -24.69 -16.05 6.43
CA THR A 133 -25.63 -16.42 5.36
C THR A 133 -25.11 -17.55 4.46
N ALA A 134 -23.86 -17.98 4.62
CA ALA A 134 -23.23 -19.08 3.89
C ALA A 134 -23.39 -20.41 4.63
#